data_AF-A0A968L9F7-F1
#
_entry.id   AF-A0A968L9F7-F1
#
_cell.length_a   1.000
_cell.length_b   1.000
_cell.length_c   1.000
_cell.angle_alpha   90.00
_cell.angle_beta   90.00
_cell.angle_gamma   90.00
#
_symmetry.space_group_name_H-M   'P 1'
#
loop_
_entity.id
_entity.type
_entity.pdbx_description
1 polymer ?
#
loop_
_entity_poly.entity_id
_entity_poly.type
_entity_poly.pdbx_seq_one_letter_code
_entity_poly.pdbx_strand_id
1 'polypeptide(L)'
;MFNNGTKGMSFDIGGPEILTYREMMQQYAEARGLPQRLIFRVPVLTPLLSAYWVDLVTPVPSGIAHPLIEVLRNEVVCRESRIEQFVPIQKTPFKDGVRIAFSEEKEGPGVTGF
;
A
#
# COMPACT_ATOMS: atom_id res chain seq x y z
N MET A 1 -27.79 -11.98 -7.79
CA MET A 1 -27.48 -13.41 -7.99
C MET A 1 -26.52 -13.81 -6.87
N PHE A 2 -26.96 -14.59 -5.88
CA PHE A 2 -26.10 -15.00 -4.76
C PHE A 2 -25.27 -16.22 -5.19
N ASN A 3 -23.95 -16.10 -5.19
CA ASN A 3 -23.06 -17.21 -5.53
C ASN A 3 -22.87 -18.10 -4.29
N ASN A 4 -23.50 -19.28 -4.27
CA ASN A 4 -23.35 -20.24 -3.17
C ASN A 4 -21.90 -20.75 -3.02
N GLY A 5 -21.06 -20.61 -4.06
CA GLY A 5 -19.67 -21.04 -4.07
C GLY A 5 -18.68 -20.11 -3.37
N THR A 6 -19.11 -18.92 -2.91
CA THR A 6 -18.24 -17.97 -2.17
C THR A 6 -18.73 -17.71 -0.74
N LYS A 7 -19.94 -18.16 -0.39
CA LYS A 7 -20.56 -17.87 0.91
C LYS A 7 -19.79 -18.57 2.04
N GLY A 8 -19.34 -17.79 3.03
CA GLY A 8 -18.61 -18.29 4.20
C GLY A 8 -17.14 -18.65 3.92
N MET A 9 -16.62 -18.30 2.75
CA MET A 9 -15.23 -18.53 2.38
C MET A 9 -14.40 -17.25 2.54
N SER A 10 -13.10 -17.42 2.80
CA SER A 10 -12.11 -16.34 2.80
C SER A 10 -11.26 -16.41 1.54
N PHE A 11 -10.99 -15.24 0.98
CA PHE A 11 -10.18 -15.08 -0.22
C PHE A 11 -9.16 -13.96 -0.03
N ASP A 12 -7.97 -14.15 -0.60
CA ASP A 12 -6.93 -13.16 -0.69
C ASP A 12 -7.18 -12.28 -1.92
N ILE A 13 -7.06 -10.97 -1.74
CA ILE A 13 -7.23 -9.98 -2.81
C ILE A 13 -5.93 -9.21 -2.95
N GLY A 14 -5.33 -9.25 -4.13
CA GLY A 14 -4.09 -8.57 -4.43
C GLY A 14 -3.95 -8.20 -5.89
N GLY A 15 -2.95 -7.37 -6.16
CA GLY A 15 -2.57 -6.95 -7.50
C GLY A 15 -1.90 -8.07 -8.32
N PRO A 16 -1.45 -7.76 -9.54
CA PRO A 16 -0.76 -8.72 -10.40
C PRO A 16 0.70 -8.96 -9.98
N GLU A 17 1.25 -8.12 -9.11
CA GLU A 17 2.66 -8.11 -8.72
C GLU A 17 2.82 -8.31 -7.22
N ILE A 18 3.84 -9.08 -6.83
CA ILE A 18 4.35 -9.11 -5.45
C ILE A 18 5.55 -8.18 -5.42
N LEU A 19 5.45 -7.09 -4.65
CA LEU A 19 6.46 -6.04 -4.59
C LEU A 19 6.99 -5.88 -3.17
N THR A 20 8.30 -5.69 -3.06
CA THR A 20 8.93 -5.19 -1.84
C THR A 20 8.63 -3.70 -1.68
N TYR A 21 8.69 -3.19 -0.46
CA TYR A 21 8.57 -1.74 -0.20
C TYR A 21 9.56 -0.90 -1.00
N ARG A 22 10.76 -1.44 -1.25
CA ARG A 22 11.79 -0.79 -2.08
C ARG A 22 11.29 -0.60 -3.51
N GLU A 23 10.75 -1.65 -4.11
CA GLU A 23 10.22 -1.61 -5.48
C GLU A 23 9.01 -0.69 -5.55
N MET A 24 8.10 -0.73 -4.57
CA MET A 24 6.97 0.19 -4.50
C MET A 24 7.43 1.66 -4.47
N MET A 25 8.43 2.00 -3.65
CA MET A 25 8.97 3.36 -3.59
C MET A 25 9.64 3.80 -4.90
N GLN A 26 10.30 2.87 -5.60
CA GLN A 26 10.92 3.14 -6.89
C GLN A 26 9.86 3.34 -7.98
N GLN A 27 8.89 2.43 -8.09
CA GLN A 27 7.78 2.54 -9.05
C GLN A 27 6.97 3.82 -8.82
N TYR A 28 6.75 4.22 -7.57
CA TYR A 28 6.13 5.49 -7.22
C TYR A 28 6.92 6.69 -7.72
N ALA A 29 8.24 6.71 -7.49
CA ALA A 29 9.10 7.81 -7.94
C ALA A 29 9.07 7.92 -9.47
N GLU A 30 9.14 6.80 -10.17
CA GLU A 30 9.02 6.77 -11.64
C GLU A 30 7.64 7.24 -12.13
N ALA A 31 6.56 6.78 -11.50
CA ALA A 31 5.19 7.18 -11.87
C ALA A 31 4.98 8.71 -11.71
N ARG A 32 5.67 9.32 -10.75
CA ARG A 32 5.63 10.76 -10.48
C ARG A 32 6.68 11.59 -11.23
N GLY A 33 7.57 10.96 -12.01
CA GLY A 33 8.69 11.65 -12.64
C GLY A 33 9.69 12.24 -11.65
N LEU A 34 9.78 11.67 -10.44
CA LEU A 34 10.74 12.08 -9.42
C LEU A 34 12.11 11.41 -9.66
N PRO A 35 13.21 12.03 -9.20
CA PRO A 35 14.52 11.40 -9.24
C PRO A 35 14.52 10.03 -8.56
N GLN A 36 15.30 9.10 -9.11
CA GLN A 36 15.43 7.76 -8.58
C GLN A 36 15.90 7.80 -7.11
N ARG A 37 15.16 7.12 -6.22
CA ARG A 37 15.41 7.15 -4.79
C ARG A 37 16.56 6.20 -4.44
N LEU A 38 17.59 6.73 -3.78
CA LEU A 38 18.64 5.95 -3.12
C LEU A 38 18.13 5.45 -1.77
N ILE A 39 17.95 4.13 -1.62
CA ILE A 39 17.36 3.51 -0.43
C ILE A 39 18.41 2.62 0.24
N PHE A 40 18.88 3.01 1.42
CA PHE A 40 19.86 2.28 2.22
C PHE A 40 19.20 1.66 3.46
N ARG A 41 19.66 0.46 3.85
CA ARG A 41 19.20 -0.21 5.07
C ARG A 41 20.00 0.33 6.26
N VAL A 42 19.33 0.98 7.19
CA VAL A 42 19.93 1.45 8.45
C VAL A 42 19.84 0.37 9.54
N PRO A 43 20.79 0.29 10.49
CA PRO A 43 20.73 -0.69 11.58
C PRO A 43 19.47 -0.51 12.46
N VAL A 44 18.95 -1.63 12.95
CA VAL A 44 17.59 -1.88 13.51
C VAL A 44 17.22 -1.07 14.76
N LEU A 45 18.08 -0.17 15.23
CA LEU A 45 17.91 0.59 16.48
C LEU A 45 16.88 1.74 16.42
N THR A 46 16.25 2.01 15.28
CA THR A 46 15.41 3.20 15.09
C THR A 46 13.89 3.06 15.07
N PRO A 47 13.19 1.92 15.20
CA PRO A 47 11.73 1.95 15.04
C PRO A 47 11.00 2.67 16.19
N LEU A 48 11.48 2.54 17.43
CA LEU A 48 10.93 3.28 18.58
C LEU A 48 11.35 4.76 18.52
N LEU A 49 12.63 5.04 18.22
CA LEU A 49 13.12 6.41 18.01
C LEU A 49 12.43 7.12 16.84
N SER A 50 12.15 6.42 15.74
CA SER A 50 11.44 6.97 14.58
C SER A 50 10.00 7.27 14.90
N ALA A 51 9.34 6.48 15.74
CA ALA A 51 7.98 6.76 16.14
C ALA A 51 7.92 8.01 17.03
N TYR A 52 8.83 8.13 18.01
CA TYR A 52 8.98 9.38 18.77
C TYR A 52 9.38 10.59 17.90
N TRP A 53 10.17 10.38 16.84
CA TRP A 53 10.53 11.43 15.89
C TRP A 53 9.34 11.86 15.02
N VAL A 54 8.49 10.91 14.61
CA VAL A 54 7.24 11.17 13.88
C VAL A 54 6.24 11.90 14.79
N ASP A 55 6.11 11.49 16.05
CA ASP A 55 5.28 12.18 17.05
C ASP A 55 5.77 13.62 17.33
N LEU A 56 7.07 13.88 17.17
CA LEU A 56 7.67 15.21 17.36
C LEU A 56 7.51 16.12 16.13
N VAL A 57 7.54 15.56 14.91
CA VAL A 57 7.56 16.32 13.64
C VAL A 57 6.21 16.34 12.92
N THR A 58 5.29 15.44 13.25
CA THR A 58 3.97 15.35 12.62
C THR A 58 2.84 15.51 13.64
N PRO A 59 1.71 16.13 13.27
CA PRO A 59 0.55 16.27 14.16
C PRO A 59 -0.30 14.98 14.25
N VAL A 60 0.20 13.84 13.77
CA VAL A 60 -0.55 12.58 13.75
C VAL A 60 -0.53 11.97 15.14
N PRO A 61 -1.69 11.61 15.73
CA PRO A 61 -1.72 10.96 17.03
C PRO A 61 -0.94 9.64 17.02
N SER A 62 -0.09 9.46 18.02
CA SER A 62 0.75 8.27 18.19
C SER A 62 -0.03 6.95 18.19
N GLY A 63 -1.29 6.98 18.62
CA GLY A 63 -2.21 5.83 18.58
C GLY A 63 -2.56 5.31 17.17
N ILE A 64 -2.34 6.12 16.12
CA ILE A 64 -2.55 5.74 14.72
C ILE A 64 -1.20 5.45 14.03
N ALA A 65 -0.16 6.23 14.32
CA ALA A 65 1.14 6.09 13.70
C ALA A 65 1.85 4.77 14.07
N HIS A 66 1.79 4.36 15.35
CA HIS A 66 2.47 3.15 15.82
C HIS A 66 1.95 1.86 15.16
N PRO A 67 0.63 1.59 15.11
CA PRO A 67 0.10 0.41 14.43
C PRO A 67 0.48 0.36 12.94
N LEU A 68 0.48 1.50 12.25
CA LEU A 68 0.87 1.55 10.84
C LEU A 68 2.33 1.16 10.64
N ILE A 69 3.24 1.69 11.46
CA ILE A 69 4.67 1.35 11.41
C ILE A 69 4.90 -0.13 11.73
N GLU A 70 4.13 -0.68 12.67
CA GLU A 70 4.21 -2.09 13.02
C GLU A 70 3.73 -2.99 11.86
N VAL A 71 2.64 -2.61 11.20
CA VAL A 71 2.11 -3.32 10.01
C VAL A 71 3.13 -3.35 8.87
N LEU A 72 3.93 -2.28 8.68
CA LEU A 72 4.96 -2.24 7.63
C LEU A 72 6.05 -3.32 7.77
N ARG A 73 6.15 -3.98 8.92
CA ARG A 73 7.10 -5.09 9.10
C ARG A 73 6.56 -6.43 8.63
N ASN A 74 5.24 -6.54 8.47
CA ASN A 74 4.59 -7.78 8.10
C ASN A 74 4.47 -7.88 6.59
N GLU A 75 4.78 -9.05 6.04
CA GLU A 75 4.60 -9.34 4.62
C GLU A 75 3.11 -9.56 4.33
N VAL A 76 2.52 -8.67 3.51
CA VAL A 76 1.11 -8.75 3.08
C VAL A 76 1.05 -9.30 1.66
N VAL A 77 1.38 -10.58 1.51
CA VAL A 77 1.43 -11.28 0.22
C VAL A 77 0.26 -12.24 0.11
N CYS A 78 -0.50 -12.16 -0.99
CA CYS A 78 -1.56 -13.11 -1.31
C CYS A 78 -0.97 -14.51 -1.49
N ARG A 79 -1.51 -15.48 -0.78
CA ARG A 79 -1.07 -16.88 -0.82
C ARG A 79 -1.95 -17.75 -1.70
N GLU A 80 -3.15 -17.27 -2.01
CA GLU A 80 -4.12 -17.99 -2.84
C GLU A 80 -4.77 -17.04 -3.88
N SER A 81 -5.35 -17.63 -4.93
CA SER A 81 -5.90 -16.89 -6.07
C SER A 81 -7.27 -17.40 -6.53
N ARG A 82 -7.99 -18.17 -5.69
CA ARG A 82 -9.29 -18.76 -6.08
C ARG A 82 -10.33 -17.70 -6.41
N ILE A 83 -10.18 -16.49 -5.88
CA ILE A 83 -11.05 -15.35 -6.22
C ILE A 83 -11.07 -15.02 -7.71
N GLU A 84 -10.00 -15.31 -8.45
CA GLU A 84 -9.90 -15.03 -9.89
C GLU A 84 -10.90 -15.86 -10.71
N GLN A 85 -11.30 -17.02 -10.21
CA GLN A 85 -12.33 -17.86 -10.83
C GLN A 85 -13.73 -17.24 -10.70
N PHE A 86 -13.95 -16.45 -9.66
CA PHE A 86 -15.23 -15.82 -9.35
C PHE A 86 -15.30 -14.38 -9.86
N VAL A 87 -14.15 -13.69 -9.95
CA VAL A 87 -14.03 -12.29 -10.37
C VAL A 87 -12.92 -12.19 -11.42
N PRO A 88 -13.22 -12.54 -12.69
CA PRO A 88 -12.23 -12.49 -13.77
C PRO A 88 -12.07 -11.05 -14.27
N ILE A 89 -11.31 -10.25 -13.52
CA ILE A 89 -10.95 -8.88 -13.88
C ILE A 89 -9.48 -8.81 -14.25
N GLN A 90 -9.14 -7.89 -15.16
CA GLN A 90 -7.76 -7.53 -15.39
C GLN A 90 -7.26 -6.73 -14.19
N LYS A 91 -6.25 -7.26 -13.48
CA LYS A 91 -5.68 -6.59 -12.32
C LYS A 91 -4.82 -5.40 -12.77
N THR A 92 -4.94 -4.29 -12.05
CA THR A 92 -4.16 -3.07 -12.31
C THR A 92 -2.73 -3.21 -11.77
N PRO A 93 -1.69 -3.04 -12.59
CA PRO A 93 -0.30 -2.94 -12.13
C PRO A 93 -0.11 -1.80 -11.12
N PHE A 94 0.81 -1.96 -10.16
CA PHE A 94 0.99 -0.98 -9.08
C PHE A 94 1.30 0.42 -9.62
N LYS A 95 2.25 0.52 -10.55
CA LYS A 95 2.64 1.77 -11.20
C LYS A 95 1.48 2.49 -11.87
N ASP A 96 0.55 1.75 -12.47
CA ASP A 96 -0.61 2.33 -13.15
C ASP A 96 -1.66 2.81 -12.14
N GLY A 97 -1.88 2.06 -11.06
CA GLY A 97 -2.72 2.51 -9.94
C GLY A 97 -2.23 3.82 -9.34
N VAL A 98 -0.91 3.98 -9.18
CA VAL A 98 -0.31 5.24 -8.73
C VAL A 98 -0.60 6.39 -9.71
N ARG A 99 -0.47 6.15 -11.02
CA ARG A 99 -0.77 7.17 -12.04
C ARG A 99 -2.24 7.61 -12.00
N ILE A 100 -3.16 6.65 -11.85
CA ILE A 100 -4.61 6.91 -11.78
C ILE A 100 -4.94 7.77 -10.56
N ALA A 101 -4.45 7.38 -9.37
CA ALA A 101 -4.68 8.15 -8.15
C ALA A 101 -4.19 9.61 -8.28
N PHE A 102 -3.09 9.83 -9.01
CA PHE A 102 -2.57 11.17 -9.27
C PHE A 102 -3.31 11.95 -10.36
N SER A 103 -3.91 11.29 -11.35
CA SER A 103 -4.81 11.99 -12.27
C SER A 103 -6.08 12.45 -11.54
N GLU A 104 -6.63 11.63 -10.65
CA GLU A 104 -7.82 11.98 -9.86
C GLU A 104 -7.56 13.15 -8.88
N GLU A 105 -6.40 13.18 -8.22
CA GLU A 105 -5.99 14.31 -7.38
C GLU A 105 -5.97 15.65 -8.14
N LYS A 106 -5.57 15.62 -9.42
CA LYS A 106 -5.51 16.83 -10.27
C LYS A 106 -6.88 17.28 -10.77
N GLU A 107 -7.86 16.38 -10.84
CA GLU A 107 -9.18 16.64 -11.41
C GLU A 107 -10.22 17.08 -10.36
N GLY A 108 -10.10 16.63 -9.10
CA GLY A 108 -10.91 17.05 -7.94
C GLY A 108 -12.36 16.52 -7.93
N PRO A 109 -12.95 16.13 -6.76
CA PRO A 109 -12.58 16.51 -5.39
C PRO A 109 -12.13 15.32 -4.53
N GLY A 110 -10.87 15.33 -4.08
CA GLY A 110 -10.28 14.30 -3.22
C GLY A 110 -9.97 14.76 -1.80
N VAL A 111 -10.84 15.55 -1.16
CA VAL A 111 -10.79 15.86 0.28
C VAL A 111 -12.14 16.41 0.74
N THR A 112 -13.10 15.53 0.99
CA THR A 112 -14.20 15.80 1.93
C THR A 112 -14.39 14.58 2.83
N GLY A 113 -14.06 14.75 4.12
CA GLY A 113 -14.66 13.98 5.20
C GLY A 113 -13.85 12.81 5.75
N PHE A 114 -12.90 13.11 6.63
CA PHE A 114 -13.08 12.71 8.03
C PHE A 114 -13.47 13.96 8.82
#